data_AF-A0A920SHS0-F1
#
_entry.id   AF-A0A920SHS0-F1
#
_cell.length_a   1.000
_cell.length_b   1.000
_cell.length_c   1.000
_cell.angle_alpha   90.00
_cell.angle_beta   90.00
_cell.angle_gamma   90.00
#
_symmetry.space_group_name_H-M   'P 1'
#
loop_
_entity.id
_entity.type
_entity.pdbx_description
1 polymer ?
#
loop_
_entity_poly.entity_id
_entity_poly.type
_entity_poly.pdbx_seq_one_letter_code
_entity_poly.pdbx_strand_id
1 'polypeptide(L)' 'MSMSDPIADMLTRIRNGLSAGKSTITMPSSKAKTAIAKVLADEGVFSGYEFTTLRKNRPSM' A
#
# COMPACT_ATOMS: atom_id res chain seq x y z
N MET A 1 -17.93 5.78 9.62
CA MET A 1 -16.82 6.61 9.10
C MET A 1 -16.69 6.32 7.62
N SER A 2 -17.00 7.28 6.74
CA SER A 2 -16.81 7.07 5.30
C SER A 2 -15.31 7.18 4.98
N MET A 3 -14.80 6.24 4.18
CA MET A 3 -13.43 6.27 3.71
C MET A 3 -13.34 7.28 2.57
N SER A 4 -13.21 8.56 2.92
CA SER A 4 -13.36 9.66 1.95
C SER A 4 -12.15 9.80 1.02
N ASP A 5 -10.95 9.42 1.46
CA ASP A 5 -9.74 9.49 0.64
C ASP A 5 -8.83 8.25 0.82
N PRO A 6 -8.82 7.34 -0.17
CA PRO A 6 -7.94 6.17 -0.19
C PRO A 6 -6.44 6.49 -0.26
N ILE A 7 -6.05 7.68 -0.73
CA ILE A 7 -4.65 8.12 -0.80
C ILE A 7 -4.22 8.65 0.56
N ALA A 8 -5.03 9.50 1.20
CA ALA A 8 -4.76 9.96 2.55
C ALA A 8 -4.68 8.79 3.56
N ASP A 9 -5.55 7.78 3.43
CA ASP A 9 -5.45 6.55 4.25
C ASP A 9 -4.12 5.81 4.03
N MET A 10 -3.67 5.70 2.77
CA MET A 10 -2.38 5.07 2.44
C MET A 10 -1.21 5.81 3.10
N LEU A 11 -1.12 7.14 2.93
CA LEU A 11 -0.03 7.93 3.50
C LEU A 11 -0.05 7.91 5.03
N THR A 12 -1.25 7.94 5.62
CA THR A 12 -1.42 7.84 7.08
C THR A 12 -0.95 6.48 7.60
N ARG A 13 -1.28 5.38 6.92
CA ARG A 13 -0.76 4.04 7.29
C ARG A 13 0.75 3.96 7.20
N ILE A 14 1.34 4.53 6.15
CA ILE A 14 2.80 4.57 5.98
C ILE A 14 3.45 5.30 7.16
N ARG A 15 2.97 6.51 7.46
CA ARG A 15 3.48 7.31 8.59
C ARG A 15 3.35 6.57 9.91
N ASN A 16 2.18 6.00 10.19
CA ASN A 16 1.94 5.29 11.44
C ASN A 16 2.79 4.00 11.55
N GLY A 17 3.00 3.28 10.44
CA GLY A 17 3.87 2.11 10.42
C GLY A 17 5.34 2.47 10.65
N LEU A 18 5.80 3.58 10.08
CA LEU A 18 7.14 4.11 10.33
C LEU A 18 7.31 4.52 11.81
N SER A 19 6.36 5.26 12.38
CA SER A 19 6.38 5.62 13.81
C SER A 19 6.30 4.40 14.73
N ALA A 20 5.69 3.30 14.29
CA ALA A 20 5.64 2.04 15.01
C ALA A 20 6.86 1.13 14.78
N GLY A 21 7.87 1.57 14.01
CA GLY A 21 9.07 0.79 13.71
C GLY A 21 8.82 -0.44 12.83
N LYS A 22 7.73 -0.47 12.06
CA LYS A 22 7.43 -1.59 11.16
C LYS A 22 8.26 -1.48 9.89
N SER A 23 8.97 -2.55 9.55
CA SER A 23 9.74 -2.65 8.30
C SER A 23 8.85 -2.82 7.06
N THR A 24 7.67 -3.41 7.22
CA THR A 24 6.72 -3.66 6.12
C THR A 24 5.30 -3.29 6.49
N ILE A 25 4.55 -2.75 5.52
CA ILE A 25 3.18 -2.27 5.70
C ILE A 25 2.33 -2.83 4.56
N THR A 26 1.27 -3.57 4.92
CA THR A 26 0.35 -4.17 3.94
C THR A 26 -0.94 -3.37 3.84
N MET A 27 -1.41 -3.14 2.62
CA MET A 27 -2.68 -2.46 2.35
C MET A 27 -3.27 -2.90 1.01
N PRO A 28 -4.58 -2.67 0.77
CA PRO A 28 -5.19 -3.00 -0.52
C PRO A 28 -4.56 -2.19 -1.65
N SER A 29 -4.21 -2.84 -2.75
CA SER A 29 -3.65 -2.18 -3.93
C SER A 29 -4.73 -1.50 -4.77
N SER A 30 -4.37 -0.39 -5.42
CA SER A 30 -5.16 0.25 -6.47
C SER A 30 -4.20 0.88 -7.49
N LYS A 31 -4.67 1.13 -8.72
CA LYS A 31 -3.82 1.72 -9.78
C LYS A 31 -3.14 3.02 -9.33
N ALA A 32 -3.87 3.88 -8.63
CA ALA A 32 -3.33 5.13 -8.08
C ALA A 32 -2.27 4.87 -6.99
N LYS A 33 -2.56 3.98 -6.03
CA LYS A 33 -1.62 3.64 -4.95
C LYS A 33 -0.33 3.01 -5.48
N THR A 34 -0.44 2.22 -6.55
CA THR A 34 0.71 1.65 -7.27
C THR A 34 1.58 2.73 -7.91
N ALA A 35 0.98 3.70 -8.60
CA ALA A 35 1.73 4.81 -9.19
C ALA A 35 2.46 5.64 -8.13
N ILE A 36 1.79 5.92 -7.00
CA ILE A 36 2.38 6.65 -5.87
C ILE A 36 3.53 5.85 -5.24
N ALA A 37 3.34 4.56 -4.98
CA ALA A 37 4.38 3.69 -4.42
C ALA A 37 5.62 3.64 -5.34
N LYS A 38 5.40 3.65 -6.65
CA LYS A 38 6.50 3.71 -7.64
C LYS A 38 7.28 5.01 -7.52
N VAL A 39 6.60 6.16 -7.58
CA VAL A 39 7.28 7.47 -7.45
C VAL A 39 8.03 7.57 -6.12
N LEU A 40 7.42 7.15 -5.01
CA LEU A 40 8.09 7.18 -3.71
C LEU A 40 9.32 6.26 -3.65
N ALA A 41 9.30 5.12 -4.34
CA ALA A 41 10.47 4.25 -4.47
C ALA A 41 11.55 4.88 -5.36
N ASP A 42 11.17 5.51 -6.47
CA ASP A 42 12.09 6.20 -7.37
C ASP A 42 12.79 7.40 -6.67
N GLU A 43 12.07 8.10 -5.78
CA GLU A 43 12.61 9.16 -4.92
C GLU A 43 13.47 8.64 -3.75
N GLY A 44 13.56 7.32 -3.55
CA GLY A 44 14.36 6.70 -2.49
C GLY A 44 13.72 6.75 -1.09
N VAL A 45 12.41 6.99 -0.99
CA VAL A 45 11.67 7.00 0.28
C VAL A 45 11.52 5.59 0.87
N PHE A 46 11.42 4.56 0.02
CA PHE A 46 11.37 3.15 0.42
C PHE A 46 12.42 2.34 -0.33
N SER A 47 12.92 1.27 0.29
CA SER A 47 13.84 0.33 -0.37
C SER A 47 13.19 -0.49 -1.50
N GLY A 48 11.86 -0.55 -1.53
CA GLY A 48 11.11 -1.22 -2.58
C GLY A 48 9.63 -1.36 -2.22
N TYR A 49 8.83 -1.79 -3.20
CA TYR A 49 7.44 -2.17 -3.00
C TYR A 49 7.17 -3.50 -3.70
N GLU A 50 6.24 -4.28 -3.16
CA GLU A 50 5.82 -5.56 -3.74
C GLU A 50 4.30 -5.63 -3.84
N PHE A 51 3.79 -6.21 -4.94
CA PHE A 51 2.37 -6.47 -5.11
C PHE A 51 2.09 -7.95 -4.91
N THR A 52 1.50 -8.28 -3.76
CA THR A 52 0.86 -9.60 -3.58
C THR A 52 -0.55 -9.53 -4.13
N THR A 53 -0.77 -10.15 -5.29
CA THR A 53 -2.12 -10.54 -5.71
C THR A 53 -2.59 -11.69 -4.83
N LEU A 54 -3.42 -11.37 -3.82
CA LEU A 54 -4.24 -12.38 -3.16
C LEU A 54 -5.16 -12.97 -4.24
N ARG A 55 -4.79 -14.12 -4.80
CA ARG A 55 -5.67 -14.88 -5.70
C ARG A 55 -6.92 -15.21 -4.89
N LYS A 56 -7.97 -14.43 -5.10
CA LYS A 56 -9.30 -14.71 -4.57
C LYS A 56 -9.68 -16.09 -5.11
N ASN A 57 -9.77 -17.04 -4.19
CA ASN A 57 -10.20 -18.40 -4.39
C ASN A 57 -11.26 -18.47 -5.51
N ARG A 58 -10.93 -19.09 -6.64
CA ARG A 58 -11.91 -19.44 -7.67
C ARG A 58 -12.58 -20.71 -7.13
N PRO A 59 -13.86 -20.69 -6.71
CA PRO A 59 -14.57 -21.96 -6.58
C PRO A 59 -14.65 -22.50 -8.02
N SER A 60 -13.85 -23.54 -8.30
CA SER A 60 -14.13 -24.43 -9.42
C SER A 60 -15.50 -25.04 -9.16
N MET A 61 -16.28 -25.13 -10.24
CA MET A 61 -17.67 -25.58 -10.30
C MET A 61 -18.00 -26.79 -9.42
#